data_AF-A0A257MW22-F1
#
_entry.id   AF-A0A257MW22-F1
#
_cell.length_a   1.000
_cell.length_b   1.000
_cell.length_c   1.000
_cell.angle_alpha   90.00
_cell.angle_beta   90.00
_cell.angle_gamma   90.00
#
_symmetry.space_group_name_H-M   'P 1'
#
loop_
_entity.id
_entity.type
_entity.pdbx_description
1 polymer ?
#
loop_
_entity_poly.entity_id
_entity_poly.type
_entity_poly.pdbx_seq_one_letter_code
_entity_poly.pdbx_strand_id
1 'polypeptide(L)' 'MALTNSMRAIEIEANALKLTERPIPTPEDHQVLIKTAAAGVNRPDIMQRKGLYPPPADASDIPGL' A
#
# COMPACT_ATOMS: atom_id res chain seq x y z
N MET A 1 6.02 0.89 -22.00
CA MET A 1 4.69 0.33 -21.66
C MET A 1 3.92 1.45 -20.97
N ALA A 2 2.79 1.91 -21.51
CA ALA A 2 2.02 2.97 -20.86
C ALA A 2 1.49 2.46 -19.51
N LEU A 3 1.62 3.28 -18.45
CA LEU A 3 1.00 2.99 -17.16
C LEU A 3 -0.52 3.10 -17.32
N THR A 4 -1.27 2.13 -16.80
CA THR A 4 -2.73 2.18 -16.70
C THR A 4 -3.15 3.31 -15.74
N ASN A 5 -4.42 3.72 -15.77
CA ASN A 5 -4.89 4.71 -14.78
C ASN A 5 -5.07 4.13 -13.37
N SER A 6 -5.04 2.80 -13.22
CA SER A 6 -5.19 2.09 -11.95
C SER A 6 -4.07 1.06 -11.70
N MET A 7 -3.89 0.72 -10.43
CA MET A 7 -3.05 -0.35 -9.90
C MET A 7 -3.85 -1.22 -8.94
N ARG A 8 -3.34 -2.40 -8.63
CA ARG A 8 -3.87 -3.24 -7.54
C ARG A 8 -3.11 -2.96 -6.25
N ALA A 9 -3.82 -2.89 -5.14
CA ALA A 9 -3.26 -2.70 -3.81
C ALA A 9 -3.87 -3.71 -2.82
N ILE A 10 -3.24 -3.86 -1.66
CA ILE A 10 -3.79 -4.59 -0.53
C ILE A 10 -4.23 -3.57 0.52
N GLU A 11 -5.52 -3.56 0.88
CA GLU A 11 -6.05 -2.72 1.96
C GLU A 11 -6.43 -3.55 3.17
N ILE A 12 -6.44 -2.92 4.35
CA ILE A 12 -6.99 -3.53 5.57
C ILE A 12 -8.44 -3.08 5.72
N GLU A 13 -9.38 -3.99 5.48
CA GLU A 13 -10.82 -3.77 5.68
C GLU A 13 -11.33 -4.75 6.74
N ALA A 14 -11.93 -4.24 7.82
CA ALA A 14 -12.46 -5.06 8.92
C ALA A 14 -11.50 -6.15 9.45
N ASN A 15 -10.21 -5.79 9.64
CA ASN A 15 -9.12 -6.70 10.06
C ASN A 15 -8.75 -7.82 9.05
N ALA A 16 -9.19 -7.72 7.80
CA ALA A 16 -8.81 -8.61 6.71
C ALA A 16 -7.97 -7.87 5.66
N LEU A 17 -7.06 -8.59 4.99
CA LEU A 17 -6.33 -8.07 3.83
C LEU A 17 -7.18 -8.30 2.58
N LYS A 18 -7.48 -7.24 1.84
CA LYS A 18 -8.32 -7.29 0.64
C LYS A 18 -7.58 -6.75 -0.56
N LEU A 19 -7.63 -7.48 -1.67
CA LEU A 19 -7.16 -7.01 -2.96
C LEU A 19 -8.14 -5.97 -3.51
N THR A 20 -7.64 -4.79 -3.85
CA THR A 20 -8.45 -3.66 -4.35
C THR A 20 -7.84 -3.09 -5.63
N GLU A 21 -8.61 -2.27 -6.35
CA GLU A 21 -8.09 -1.38 -7.39
C GLU A 21 -8.03 0.06 -6.86
N ARG A 22 -6.90 0.72 -7.08
CA ARG A 22 -6.62 2.11 -6.70
C ARG A 22 -6.09 2.88 -7.92
N PRO A 23 -6.26 4.21 -8.01
CA PRO A 23 -5.54 5.00 -9.00
C PRO A 23 -4.02 4.88 -8.79
N ILE A 24 -3.24 5.00 -9.87
CA ILE A 24 -1.78 5.12 -9.74
C ILE A 24 -1.46 6.48 -9.08
N PRO A 25 -0.65 6.52 -8.00
CA PRO A 25 -0.31 7.77 -7.36
C PRO A 25 0.64 8.59 -8.24
N THR A 26 0.46 9.92 -8.21
CA THR A 26 1.39 10.86 -8.82
C THR A 26 2.42 11.27 -7.77
N PRO A 27 3.72 11.00 -7.97
CA PRO A 27 4.75 11.43 -7.02
C PRO A 27 4.91 12.96 -7.01
N GLU A 28 5.19 13.52 -5.84
CA GLU A 28 5.62 14.91 -5.68
C GLU A 28 7.12 15.09 -5.99
N ASP A 29 7.63 16.33 -5.90
CA ASP A 29 8.98 16.75 -6.31
C ASP A 29 10.16 15.96 -5.69
N HIS A 30 9.92 15.19 -4.63
CA HIS A 30 10.91 14.35 -3.95
C HIS A 30 10.49 12.89 -3.77
N GLN A 31 9.50 12.44 -4.52
CA GLN A 31 9.01 11.06 -4.51
C GLN A 31 9.33 10.39 -5.85
N VAL A 32 9.30 9.05 -5.84
CA VAL A 32 9.43 8.26 -7.06
C VAL A 32 8.27 7.27 -7.14
N LEU A 33 7.77 7.05 -8.35
CA LEU A 33 6.79 6.00 -8.61
C LEU A 33 7.52 4.69 -8.92
N ILE A 34 7.34 3.69 -8.06
CA ILE A 34 7.93 2.36 -8.23
C ILE A 34 6.87 1.39 -8.73
N LYS A 35 7.13 0.74 -9.88
CA LYS A 35 6.31 -0.38 -10.33
C LYS A 35 6.78 -1.66 -9.63
N THR A 36 6.07 -2.05 -8.57
CA THR A 36 6.37 -3.26 -7.78
C THR A 36 6.25 -4.52 -8.62
N ALA A 37 7.36 -5.28 -8.77
CA ALA A 37 7.37 -6.58 -9.44
C ALA A 37 7.07 -7.74 -8.48
N ALA A 38 7.46 -7.61 -7.21
CA ALA A 38 7.19 -8.54 -6.12
C ALA A 38 7.23 -7.77 -4.79
N ALA A 39 6.54 -8.28 -3.77
CA ALA A 39 6.55 -7.75 -2.42
C ALA A 39 6.90 -8.85 -1.42
N GLY A 40 7.77 -8.54 -0.45
CA GLY A 40 8.05 -9.39 0.69
C GLY A 40 6.95 -9.26 1.75
N VAL A 41 6.66 -10.34 2.47
CA VAL A 41 5.68 -10.35 3.56
C VAL A 41 6.40 -10.52 4.89
N ASN A 42 6.04 -9.67 5.86
CA ASN A 42 6.75 -9.51 7.13
C ASN A 42 5.79 -9.59 8.32
N ARG A 43 6.33 -9.77 9.53
CA ARG A 43 5.53 -9.77 10.77
C ARG A 43 4.75 -8.45 11.02
N PRO A 44 5.32 -7.26 10.75
CA PRO A 44 4.59 -5.99 10.90
C PRO A 44 3.28 -5.90 10.12
N ASP A 45 3.16 -6.54 8.95
CA ASP A 45 1.93 -6.54 8.15
C ASP A 45 0.75 -7.16 8.91
N ILE A 46 1.04 -8.24 9.65
CA ILE A 46 0.06 -8.90 10.53
C ILE A 46 -0.29 -7.98 11.71
N MET A 47 0.68 -7.23 12.24
CA MET A 47 0.44 -6.30 13.34
C MET A 47 -0.39 -5.09 12.90
N GLN A 48 -0.12 -4.53 11.71
CA GLN A 48 -0.92 -3.47 11.09
C GLN A 48 -2.37 -3.93 10.88
N ARG A 49 -2.57 -5.11 10.29
CA ARG A 49 -3.90 -5.71 10.09
C ARG A 49 -4.68 -5.87 11.40
N LYS A 50 -3.99 -6.16 12.51
CA LYS A 50 -4.60 -6.30 13.85
C LYS A 50 -4.77 -4.96 14.58
N GLY A 51 -4.36 -3.83 13.99
CA GLY A 51 -4.37 -2.51 14.63
C GLY A 51 -3.30 -2.31 15.72
N LEU A 52 -2.31 -3.21 15.81
CA LEU A 52 -1.25 -3.19 16.83
C LEU A 52 0.01 -2.44 16.39
N TYR A 53 0.02 -1.91 15.16
CA TYR A 53 1.13 -1.17 14.58
C TYR A 53 0.57 -0.04 13.72
N PRO A 54 0.06 1.05 14.31
CA PRO A 54 -0.55 2.14 13.54
C PRO A 54 0.51 2.85 12.69
N PRO A 55 0.19 3.22 11.42
CA PRO A 55 1.07 4.05 10.63
C PRO A 55 1.13 5.49 11.20
N PRO A 56 2.17 6.27 10.85
CA PRO A 56 2.17 7.71 11.06
C PRO A 56 0.93 8.38 10.44
N ALA A 57 0.52 9.53 10.97
CA ALA A 57 -0.69 10.23 10.53
C ALA A 57 -0.63 10.73 9.07
N ASP A 58 0.58 10.92 8.54
CA ASP A 58 0.91 11.40 7.21
C ASP A 58 1.34 10.28 6.24
N ALA A 59 1.39 9.03 6.71
CA ALA A 59 1.75 7.88 5.88
C ALA A 59 0.57 7.35 5.04
N SER A 60 0.89 6.52 4.06
CA SER A 60 -0.13 5.84 3.25
C SER A 60 -1.03 4.94 4.12
N ASP A 61 -2.29 4.83 3.74
CA ASP A 61 -3.24 3.86 4.28
C ASP A 61 -2.98 2.44 3.79
N ILE A 62 -2.12 2.27 2.77
CA ILE A 62 -1.71 0.97 2.25
C ILE A 62 -0.58 0.42 3.13
N PRO A 63 -0.75 -0.77 3.74
CA PRO A 63 0.28 -1.38 4.57
C PRO A 63 1.58 -1.63 3.80
N GLY A 64 2.71 -1.32 4.44
CA GLY A 64 4.05 -1.54 3.89
C GLY A 64 4.57 -0.45 2.93
N LEU A 65 3.84 0.65 2.78
CA LEU A 65 4.26 1.87 2.07
C LEU A 65 4.67 3.00 3.02
#